data_AF-A0A849SZ61-F1
#
_entry.id   AF-A0A849SZ61-F1
#
_cell.length_a   1.000
_cell.length_b   1.000
_cell.length_c   1.000
_cell.angle_alpha   90.00
_cell.angle_beta   90.00
_cell.angle_gamma   90.00
#
_symmetry.space_group_name_H-M   'P 1'
#
loop_
_entity.id
_entity.type
_entity.pdbx_description
1 polymer ?
#
loop_
_entity_poly.entity_id
_entity_poly.type
_entity_poly.pdbx_seq_one_letter_code
_entity_poly.pdbx_strand_id
1 'polypeptide(L)'
;MKINGQSHYLLATDGSGYFRSEKLVCDCCMIEEHFDENNKMTLKFGHNILAGSIVHPDLKQVIPMCPEPIMRLDGSSKNDSEQTAFRRFLADFKREHPKLKLIFLLDALYANGPIIKLLREYGYEFLIAVKETKKSSFYECKRGRDYWRNPVSRKSF
;
A
#
# COMPACT_ATOMS: atom_id res chain seq x y z
N MET A 1 0.74 -13.59 12.44
CA MET A 1 1.24 -12.77 13.59
C MET A 1 0.13 -12.62 14.64
N LYS A 2 0.43 -12.45 15.94
CA LYS A 2 -0.60 -12.24 16.98
C LYS A 2 -0.48 -10.85 17.61
N ILE A 3 -1.60 -10.15 17.76
CA ILE A 3 -1.72 -8.89 18.51
C ILE A 3 -2.81 -9.11 19.57
N ASN A 4 -2.49 -8.85 20.85
CA ASN A 4 -3.42 -9.05 21.98
C ASN A 4 -4.09 -10.44 22.00
N GLY A 5 -3.32 -11.50 21.67
CA GLY A 5 -3.81 -12.88 21.63
C GLY A 5 -4.57 -13.27 20.34
N GLN A 6 -4.88 -12.31 19.48
CA GLN A 6 -5.63 -12.53 18.23
C GLN A 6 -4.70 -12.69 17.02
N SER A 7 -4.93 -13.74 16.22
CA SER A 7 -4.19 -13.98 14.98
C SER A 7 -4.59 -13.01 13.85
N HIS A 8 -3.59 -12.48 13.18
CA HIS A 8 -3.69 -11.59 12.01
C HIS A 8 -2.76 -12.09 10.90
N TYR A 9 -3.19 -11.92 9.66
CA TYR A 9 -2.35 -12.10 8.47
C TYR A 9 -1.63 -10.80 8.11
N LEU A 10 -0.50 -10.91 7.44
CA LEU A 10 0.23 -9.75 6.94
C LEU A 10 -0.14 -9.52 5.48
N LEU A 11 -0.49 -8.30 5.12
CA LEU A 11 -0.82 -7.93 3.74
C LEU A 11 0.18 -6.89 3.24
N ALA A 12 1.13 -7.31 2.41
CA ALA A 12 2.07 -6.42 1.75
C ALA A 12 1.38 -5.75 0.55
N THR A 13 1.41 -4.42 0.50
CA THR A 13 0.73 -3.65 -0.56
C THR A 13 1.70 -2.67 -1.20
N ASP A 14 1.73 -2.62 -2.53
CA ASP A 14 2.60 -1.73 -3.31
C ASP A 14 1.99 -1.34 -4.66
N GLY A 15 2.39 -0.19 -5.19
CA GLY A 15 2.07 0.25 -6.54
C GLY A 15 2.99 -0.41 -7.57
N SER A 16 2.44 -0.81 -8.71
CA SER A 16 3.21 -1.45 -9.78
C SER A 16 2.76 -1.01 -11.17
N GLY A 17 3.72 -0.90 -12.09
CA GLY A 17 3.45 -0.67 -13.51
C GLY A 17 3.03 -1.96 -14.18
N TYR A 18 1.83 -1.97 -14.78
CA TYR A 18 1.30 -3.12 -15.49
C TYR A 18 1.60 -3.06 -17.00
N PHE A 19 1.43 -1.88 -17.60
CA PHE A 19 1.59 -1.68 -19.04
C PHE A 19 2.15 -0.30 -19.36
N ARG A 20 2.94 -0.19 -20.45
CA ARG A 20 3.45 1.07 -20.99
C ARG A 20 3.50 1.03 -22.52
N SER A 21 3.11 2.12 -23.18
CA SER A 21 3.19 2.30 -24.63
C SER A 21 3.34 3.77 -25.01
N GLU A 22 3.95 4.03 -26.16
CA GLU A 22 3.98 5.37 -26.79
C GLU A 22 2.91 5.52 -27.89
N LYS A 23 2.22 4.42 -28.23
CA LYS A 23 1.29 4.36 -29.38
C LYS A 23 -0.11 3.90 -28.99
N LEU A 24 -0.21 2.92 -28.10
CA LEU A 24 -1.47 2.35 -27.68
C LEU A 24 -2.01 3.14 -26.49
N VAL A 25 -3.22 3.68 -26.66
CA VAL A 25 -3.91 4.51 -25.67
C VAL A 25 -5.36 4.05 -25.53
N CYS A 26 -5.87 4.11 -24.30
CA CYS A 26 -7.29 3.98 -23.98
C CYS A 26 -7.67 5.04 -22.94
N ASP A 27 -8.96 5.22 -22.69
CA ASP A 27 -9.46 6.27 -21.81
C ASP A 27 -9.00 6.12 -20.35
N CYS A 28 -8.68 4.90 -19.94
CA CYS A 28 -8.16 4.57 -18.60
C CYS A 28 -6.64 4.76 -18.48
N CYS A 29 -5.92 5.07 -19.56
CA CYS A 29 -4.47 5.23 -19.50
C CYS A 29 -4.06 6.43 -18.64
N MET A 30 -3.07 6.20 -17.79
CA MET A 30 -2.26 7.25 -17.19
C MET A 30 -1.39 7.86 -18.28
N ILE A 31 -1.34 9.19 -18.33
CA ILE A 31 -0.52 9.93 -19.32
C ILE A 31 0.68 10.52 -18.59
N GLU A 32 1.87 10.14 -19.00
CA GLU A 32 3.14 10.61 -18.48
C GLU A 32 3.88 11.37 -19.59
N GLU A 33 4.30 12.61 -19.30
CA GLU A 33 5.17 13.39 -20.19
C GLU A 33 6.63 13.01 -19.93
N HIS A 34 7.36 12.69 -21.00
CA HIS A 34 8.76 12.32 -20.95
C HIS A 34 9.58 13.21 -21.87
N PHE A 35 10.63 13.82 -21.33
CA PHE A 35 11.56 14.66 -22.08
C PHE A 35 12.84 13.87 -22.33
N ASP A 36 13.27 13.81 -23.58
CA ASP A 36 14.56 13.23 -23.93
C ASP A 36 15.74 14.19 -23.59
N GLU A 37 16.97 13.74 -23.85
CA GLU A 37 18.19 14.52 -23.63
C GLU A 37 18.25 15.83 -24.44
N ASN A 38 17.43 15.95 -25.50
CA ASN A 38 17.32 17.12 -26.35
C ASN A 38 16.11 18.01 -25.99
N ASN A 39 15.48 17.80 -24.82
CA ASN A 39 14.24 18.45 -24.39
C ASN A 39 13.04 18.22 -25.32
N LYS A 40 13.04 17.17 -26.14
CA LYS A 40 11.87 16.80 -26.94
C LYS A 40 10.88 16.04 -26.06
N MET A 41 9.65 16.56 -26.01
CA MET A 41 8.55 15.93 -25.28
C MET A 41 7.98 14.74 -26.06
N THR A 42 7.79 13.64 -25.35
CA THR A 42 7.08 12.44 -25.80
C THR A 42 6.04 12.04 -24.75
N LEU A 43 4.95 11.42 -25.18
CA LEU A 43 3.90 10.94 -24.29
C LEU A 43 4.02 9.43 -24.10
N LYS A 44 3.94 8.99 -22.85
CA LYS A 44 3.82 7.59 -22.48
C LYS A 44 2.46 7.34 -21.85
N PHE A 45 1.80 6.32 -22.35
CA PHE A 45 0.50 5.85 -21.88
C PHE A 45 0.71 4.57 -21.09
N GLY A 46 0.11 4.46 -19.92
CA GLY A 46 0.34 3.32 -19.05
C GLY A 46 -0.84 2.95 -18.17
N HIS A 47 -0.83 1.69 -17.74
CA HIS A 47 -1.68 1.23 -16.65
C HIS A 47 -0.80 0.91 -15.46
N ASN A 48 -1.23 1.40 -14.30
CA ASN A 48 -0.67 1.05 -13.02
C ASN A 48 -1.72 0.29 -12.21
N ILE A 49 -1.27 -0.54 -11.30
CA ILE A 49 -2.12 -1.24 -10.35
C ILE A 49 -1.54 -1.08 -8.95
N LEU A 50 -2.41 -1.03 -7.98
CA LEU A 50 -2.08 -1.25 -6.58
C LEU A 50 -2.33 -2.73 -6.29
N ALA A 51 -1.29 -3.46 -5.91
CA ALA A 51 -1.38 -4.89 -5.65
C ALA A 51 -1.16 -5.18 -4.16
N GLY A 52 -1.97 -6.10 -3.62
CA GLY A 52 -1.85 -6.60 -2.25
C GLY A 52 -1.58 -8.10 -2.25
N SER A 53 -0.76 -8.59 -1.33
CA SER A 53 -0.47 -10.02 -1.18
C SER A 53 -0.31 -10.42 0.27
N ILE A 54 -0.97 -11.53 0.66
CA ILE A 54 -0.83 -12.10 1.99
C ILE A 54 0.51 -12.83 2.07
N VAL A 55 1.29 -12.49 3.09
CA VAL A 55 2.64 -13.01 3.31
C VAL A 55 2.82 -13.51 4.74
N HIS A 56 3.83 -14.36 4.95
CA HIS A 56 4.23 -14.83 6.27
C HIS A 56 5.76 -14.94 6.32
N PRO A 57 6.45 -14.48 7.39
CA PRO A 57 7.91 -14.49 7.46
C PRO A 57 8.53 -15.89 7.35
N ASP A 58 7.82 -16.89 7.87
CA ASP A 58 8.31 -18.28 7.90
C ASP A 58 7.81 -19.15 6.73
N LEU A 59 6.95 -18.61 5.84
CA LEU A 59 6.40 -19.36 4.71
C LEU A 59 6.80 -18.71 3.39
N LYS A 60 7.15 -19.54 2.40
CA LYS A 60 7.51 -19.06 1.06
C LYS A 60 6.29 -18.75 0.20
N GLN A 61 5.14 -19.31 0.55
CA GLN A 61 3.89 -19.16 -0.17
C GLN A 61 3.34 -17.75 0.01
N VAL A 62 2.83 -17.19 -1.07
CA VAL A 62 2.21 -15.87 -1.12
C VAL A 62 0.83 -16.05 -1.75
N ILE A 63 -0.18 -15.39 -1.17
CA ILE A 63 -1.55 -15.41 -1.71
C ILE A 63 -1.87 -14.01 -2.24
N PRO A 64 -1.92 -13.82 -3.57
CA PRO A 64 -2.27 -12.53 -4.15
C PRO A 64 -3.74 -12.21 -3.92
N MET A 65 -4.01 -10.92 -3.72
CA MET A 65 -5.37 -10.38 -3.62
C MET A 65 -5.75 -9.70 -4.95
N CYS A 66 -7.05 -9.44 -5.15
CA CYS A 66 -7.50 -8.69 -6.32
C CYS A 66 -6.82 -7.31 -6.35
N PRO A 67 -6.09 -6.96 -7.44
CA PRO A 67 -5.44 -5.66 -7.52
C PRO A 67 -6.45 -4.55 -7.82
N GLU A 68 -6.13 -3.34 -7.36
CA GLU A 68 -6.92 -2.14 -7.66
C GLU A 68 -6.25 -1.35 -8.79
N PRO A 69 -6.92 -1.07 -9.91
CA PRO A 69 -6.36 -0.27 -10.99
C PRO A 69 -6.13 1.19 -10.56
N ILE A 70 -4.96 1.72 -10.92
CA ILE A 70 -4.62 3.15 -10.83
C ILE A 70 -4.73 3.71 -12.24
N MET A 71 -5.87 4.35 -12.52
CA MET A 71 -6.23 4.78 -13.86
C MET A 71 -6.97 6.11 -13.82
N ARG A 72 -6.88 6.86 -14.92
CA ARG A 72 -7.71 8.06 -15.07
C ARG A 72 -9.18 7.67 -14.98
N LEU A 73 -9.88 8.29 -14.04
CA LEU A 73 -11.32 8.13 -13.90
C LEU A 73 -12.01 9.04 -14.93
N ASP A 74 -13.15 8.56 -15.44
CA ASP A 74 -13.95 9.30 -16.39
C ASP A 74 -14.33 10.70 -15.84
N GLY A 75 -14.21 11.71 -16.70
CA GLY A 75 -14.41 13.12 -16.33
C GLY A 75 -13.27 13.79 -15.54
N SER A 76 -12.18 13.07 -15.19
CA SER A 76 -11.03 13.66 -14.49
C SER A 76 -9.98 14.24 -15.45
N SER A 77 -9.60 15.50 -15.21
CA SER A 77 -8.44 16.13 -15.85
C SER A 77 -7.09 15.70 -15.24
N LYS A 78 -7.12 14.99 -14.11
CA LYS A 78 -5.92 14.55 -13.39
C LYS A 78 -5.79 13.03 -13.40
N ASN A 79 -4.54 12.60 -13.55
CA ASN A 79 -4.12 11.24 -13.29
C ASN A 79 -4.52 10.82 -11.86
N ASP A 80 -4.92 9.56 -11.73
CA ASP A 80 -5.21 8.98 -10.43
C ASP A 80 -3.93 8.75 -9.62
N SER A 81 -4.06 8.52 -8.32
CA SER A 81 -2.92 8.35 -7.43
C SER A 81 -3.01 7.03 -6.69
N GLU A 82 -1.84 6.48 -6.32
CA GLU A 82 -1.76 5.28 -5.48
C GLU A 82 -2.57 5.41 -4.19
N GLN A 83 -2.57 6.59 -3.55
CA GLN A 83 -3.35 6.80 -2.34
C GLN A 83 -4.87 6.76 -2.61
N THR A 84 -5.32 7.24 -3.76
CA THR A 84 -6.75 7.22 -4.10
C THR A 84 -7.19 5.79 -4.47
N ALA A 85 -6.37 5.06 -5.22
CA ALA A 85 -6.55 3.62 -5.42
C ALA A 85 -6.55 2.86 -4.09
N PHE A 86 -5.66 3.17 -3.16
CA PHE A 86 -5.63 2.52 -1.84
C PHE A 86 -6.92 2.72 -1.04
N ARG A 87 -7.59 3.87 -1.18
CA ARG A 87 -8.91 4.09 -0.56
C ARG A 87 -9.97 3.17 -1.14
N ARG A 88 -10.00 3.02 -2.47
CA ARG A 88 -10.92 2.10 -3.15
C ARG A 88 -10.62 0.66 -2.78
N PHE A 89 -9.34 0.27 -2.82
CA PHE A 89 -8.86 -1.03 -2.39
C PHE A 89 -9.31 -1.38 -0.96
N LEU A 90 -9.15 -0.48 0.01
CA LEU A 90 -9.59 -0.75 1.39
C LEU A 90 -11.10 -0.95 1.52
N ALA A 91 -11.90 -0.15 0.81
CA ALA A 91 -13.35 -0.27 0.83
C ALA A 91 -13.80 -1.62 0.27
N ASP A 92 -13.25 -1.99 -0.90
CA ASP A 92 -13.57 -3.24 -1.59
C ASP A 92 -13.06 -4.45 -0.81
N PHE A 93 -11.85 -4.36 -0.25
CA PHE A 93 -11.28 -5.42 0.57
C PHE A 93 -12.12 -5.67 1.83
N LYS A 94 -12.59 -4.63 2.51
CA LYS A 94 -13.45 -4.80 3.68
C LYS A 94 -14.79 -5.43 3.32
N ARG A 95 -15.37 -5.02 2.19
CA ARG A 95 -16.62 -5.58 1.66
C ARG A 95 -16.47 -7.07 1.37
N GLU A 96 -15.39 -7.47 0.72
CA GLU A 96 -15.16 -8.85 0.26
C GLU A 96 -14.62 -9.77 1.36
N HIS A 97 -13.85 -9.22 2.30
CA HIS A 97 -13.18 -9.98 3.35
C HIS A 97 -13.43 -9.42 4.76
N PRO A 98 -14.70 -9.25 5.21
CA PRO A 98 -15.03 -8.55 6.44
C PRO A 98 -14.51 -9.24 7.71
N LYS A 99 -14.31 -10.56 7.66
CA LYS A 99 -13.82 -11.38 8.78
C LYS A 99 -12.30 -11.51 8.81
N LEU A 100 -11.61 -11.10 7.75
CA LEU A 100 -10.17 -11.28 7.64
C LEU A 100 -9.44 -10.22 8.47
N LYS A 101 -8.69 -10.68 9.46
CA LYS A 101 -7.92 -9.85 10.38
C LYS A 101 -6.52 -9.64 9.80
N LEU A 102 -6.20 -8.39 9.49
CA LEU A 102 -4.98 -8.03 8.76
C LEU A 102 -4.12 -7.01 9.49
N ILE A 103 -2.81 -7.10 9.21
CA ILE A 103 -1.83 -6.05 9.42
C ILE A 103 -1.32 -5.64 8.03
N PHE A 104 -1.58 -4.39 7.63
CA PHE A 104 -1.08 -3.84 6.38
C PHE A 104 0.42 -3.54 6.49
N LEU A 105 1.21 -3.99 5.52
CA LEU A 105 2.62 -3.63 5.39
C LEU A 105 2.74 -2.63 4.24
N LEU A 106 3.14 -1.40 4.57
CA LEU A 106 3.12 -0.26 3.64
C LEU A 106 4.47 0.47 3.67
N ASP A 107 4.77 1.19 2.61
CA ASP A 107 5.97 2.04 2.51
C ASP A 107 5.71 3.47 3.02
N ALA A 108 6.74 4.32 2.90
CA ALA A 108 6.70 5.68 3.44
C ALA A 108 5.68 6.59 2.76
N LEU A 109 5.19 6.25 1.55
CA LEU A 109 4.17 7.04 0.84
C LEU A 109 2.85 7.07 1.61
N TYR A 110 2.57 5.99 2.36
CA TYR A 110 1.36 5.83 3.16
C TYR A 110 1.49 6.41 4.58
N ALA A 111 2.66 6.95 4.95
CA ALA A 111 2.93 7.56 6.25
C ALA A 111 2.29 8.95 6.40
N ASN A 112 0.99 9.06 6.18
CA ASN A 112 0.24 10.31 6.27
C ASN A 112 -1.06 10.15 7.09
N GLY A 113 -1.47 11.23 7.75
CA GLY A 113 -2.62 11.25 8.66
C GLY A 113 -3.93 10.75 8.03
N PRO A 114 -4.30 11.18 6.81
CA PRO A 114 -5.51 10.70 6.15
C PRO A 114 -5.57 9.18 5.91
N ILE A 115 -4.45 8.55 5.53
CA ILE A 115 -4.40 7.09 5.34
C ILE A 115 -4.43 6.35 6.68
N ILE A 116 -3.67 6.82 7.66
CA ILE A 116 -3.66 6.24 9.01
C ILE A 116 -5.06 6.28 9.64
N LYS A 117 -5.76 7.42 9.50
CA LYS A 117 -7.13 7.56 9.99
C LYS A 117 -8.06 6.56 9.32
N LEU A 118 -7.94 6.40 7.99
CA LEU A 118 -8.76 5.48 7.23
C LEU A 118 -8.53 4.02 7.67
N LEU A 119 -7.28 3.59 7.82
CA LEU A 119 -6.96 2.24 8.31
C LEU A 119 -7.60 1.96 9.68
N ARG A 120 -7.56 2.95 10.59
CA ARG A 120 -8.20 2.86 11.91
C ARG A 120 -9.74 2.81 11.81
N GLU A 121 -10.35 3.61 10.93
CA GLU A 121 -11.80 3.60 10.69
C GLU A 121 -12.29 2.23 10.17
N TYR A 122 -11.50 1.55 9.33
CA TYR A 122 -11.79 0.20 8.85
C TYR A 122 -11.46 -0.93 9.85
N GLY A 123 -10.81 -0.58 10.98
CA GLY A 123 -10.39 -1.52 12.02
C GLY A 123 -9.20 -2.41 11.61
N TYR A 124 -8.31 -1.88 10.78
CA TYR A 124 -7.09 -2.58 10.35
C TYR A 124 -5.86 -2.10 11.12
N GLU A 125 -5.00 -3.05 11.45
CA GLU A 125 -3.67 -2.80 12.00
C GLU A 125 -2.69 -2.52 10.85
N PHE A 126 -1.59 -1.83 11.11
CA PHE A 126 -0.62 -1.48 10.07
C PHE A 126 0.83 -1.34 10.57
N LEU A 127 1.76 -1.57 9.66
CA LEU A 127 3.19 -1.32 9.79
C LEU A 127 3.63 -0.51 8.57
N ILE A 128 4.04 0.73 8.81
CA ILE A 128 4.47 1.64 7.76
C ILE A 128 5.98 1.83 7.89
N ALA A 129 6.72 1.45 6.85
CA ALA A 129 8.16 1.62 6.79
C ALA A 129 8.48 3.07 6.44
N VAL A 130 9.14 3.80 7.35
CA VAL A 130 9.56 5.19 7.14
C VAL A 130 11.08 5.26 7.13
N LYS A 131 11.66 5.85 6.08
CA LYS A 131 13.09 6.21 6.07
C LYS A 131 13.31 7.42 6.97
N GLU A 132 14.42 7.41 7.71
CA GLU A 132 14.80 8.51 8.58
C GLU A 132 14.98 9.79 7.76
N THR A 133 14.07 10.75 7.97
CA THR A 133 14.16 12.09 7.40
C THR A 133 14.07 13.09 8.55
N LYS A 134 14.61 14.30 8.40
CA LYS A 134 14.66 15.33 9.47
C LYS A 134 13.27 15.85 9.92
N LYS A 135 12.15 15.22 9.54
CA LYS A 135 10.77 15.65 9.83
C LYS A 135 9.97 14.58 10.57
N SER A 136 8.91 15.04 11.23
CA SER A 136 8.22 14.55 12.44
C SER A 136 7.58 13.15 12.44
N SER A 137 7.66 12.35 11.37
CA SER A 137 6.96 11.05 11.25
C SER A 137 7.56 9.91 12.11
N PHE A 138 8.65 10.16 12.85
CA PHE A 138 9.37 9.15 13.63
C PHE A 138 8.75 8.82 15.01
N TYR A 139 7.93 9.72 15.60
CA TYR A 139 7.51 9.59 17.00
C TYR A 139 6.53 8.43 17.27
N GLU A 140 5.65 8.05 16.34
CA GLU A 140 4.76 6.88 16.50
C GLU A 140 5.51 5.55 16.30
N CYS A 141 6.49 5.49 15.38
CA CYS A 141 7.26 4.26 15.13
C CYS A 141 8.12 3.83 16.33
N LYS A 142 8.61 4.79 17.15
CA LYS A 142 9.32 4.50 18.40
C LYS A 142 8.44 3.77 19.42
N ARG A 143 7.18 4.19 19.59
CA ARG A 143 6.22 3.48 20.48
C ARG A 143 5.98 2.04 20.02
N GLY A 144 5.88 1.81 18.71
CA GLY A 144 5.78 0.45 18.17
C GLY A 144 7.02 -0.39 18.51
N ARG A 145 8.23 0.17 18.34
CA ARG A 145 9.51 -0.52 18.60
C ARG A 145 9.64 -1.02 20.05
N ASP A 146 9.09 -0.28 21.02
CA ASP A 146 9.10 -0.69 22.44
C ASP A 146 8.23 -1.93 22.70
N TYR A 147 7.16 -2.15 21.92
CA TYR A 147 6.37 -3.39 21.97
C TYR A 147 7.12 -4.60 21.36
N TRP A 148 7.97 -4.37 20.36
CA TRP A 148 8.74 -5.44 19.70
C TRP A 148 9.96 -5.93 20.49
N ARG A 149 10.49 -5.12 21.41
CA ARG A 149 11.67 -5.46 22.22
C ARG A 149 11.38 -6.17 23.53
N ASN A 150 10.13 -6.46 23.86
CA ASN A 150 9.78 -7.36 24.96
C ASN A 150 9.41 -8.75 24.41
N PRO A 151 10.38 -9.63 24.09
CA PRO A 151 10.09 -11.04 24.14
C PRO A 151 9.74 -11.34 25.60
N VAL A 152 8.48 -11.69 25.84
CA VAL A 152 8.03 -12.27 27.10
C VAL A 152 9.10 -13.28 27.52
N SER A 153 9.72 -13.01 28.66
CA SER A 153 10.73 -13.89 29.25
C SER A 153 10.18 -15.31 29.24
N ARG A 154 10.90 -16.22 28.57
CA ARG A 154 10.73 -17.66 28.77
C ARG A 154 10.95 -17.91 30.25
N LYS A 155 9.88 -18.02 31.04
CA LYS A 155 9.95 -18.74 32.30
C LYS A 155 9.77 -20.21 31.96
N SER A 156 10.91 -20.89 31.97
CA SER A 156 11.03 -22.33 32.17
C SER A 156 10.19 -22.77 33.38
N PHE A 157 9.26 -23.68 33.14
CA PHE A 157 8.93 -24.82 34.00
C PHE A 157 8.60 -25.99 33.09
#